data_AF-A0A3M0WQS7-F1
#
_entry.id   AF-A0A3M0WQS7-F1
#
_cell.length_a   1.000
_cell.length_b   1.000
_cell.length_c   1.000
_cell.angle_alpha   90.00
_cell.angle_beta   90.00
_cell.angle_gamma   90.00
#
_symmetry.space_group_name_H-M   'P 1'
#
loop_
_entity.id
_entity.type
_entity.pdbx_description
1 polymer ?
#
loop_
_entity_poly.entity_id
_entity_poly.type
_entity_poly.pdbx_seq_one_letter_code
_entity_poly.pdbx_strand_id
1 'polypeptide(L)'
;MFARIAGRYDTMNRLMTFGQDIRWRRFVIKQANLPENGRLLDIATGTGDIAHEGLKQVPGLQAIGGDFTIEMMLAGKQYPDRAPIKWVVSDTLALPFPDNYFDAVTSGFLMRNVIDVPGACREQMRVTKPGGRIVVLESSPPKDNLLKPFIRFHLNTVIPTLGKLVSGDSAAYQYLP
;
A
#
# COMPACT_ATOMS: atom_id res chain seq x y z
N MET A 1 -4.61 15.71 -0.31
CA MET A 1 -3.60 15.51 0.76
C MET A 1 -2.37 14.78 0.22
N PHE A 2 -2.50 13.52 -0.22
CA PHE A 2 -1.39 12.67 -0.68
C PHE A 2 -0.55 13.23 -1.85
N ALA A 3 -1.17 13.93 -2.80
CA ALA A 3 -0.48 14.60 -3.91
C ALA A 3 0.67 15.53 -3.45
N ARG A 4 0.54 16.20 -2.30
CA ARG A 4 1.54 17.15 -1.79
C ARG A 4 2.79 16.47 -1.21
N ILE A 5 2.69 15.20 -0.83
CA ILE A 5 3.77 14.47 -0.14
C ILE A 5 4.41 13.38 -1.01
N ALA A 6 3.88 13.09 -2.19
CA ALA A 6 4.29 11.98 -3.05
C ALA A 6 5.82 11.87 -3.26
N GLY A 7 6.52 12.99 -3.53
CA GLY A 7 7.97 12.98 -3.79
C GLY A 7 8.87 12.70 -2.58
N ARG A 8 8.35 12.79 -1.35
CA ARG A 8 9.07 12.48 -0.10
C ARG A 8 8.45 11.31 0.67
N TYR A 9 7.36 10.76 0.17
CA TYR A 9 6.52 9.79 0.87
C TYR A 9 7.29 8.51 1.22
N ASP A 10 7.98 7.92 0.25
CA ASP A 10 8.71 6.66 0.43
C ASP A 10 9.87 6.82 1.44
N THR A 11 10.60 7.94 1.35
CA THR A 11 11.69 8.29 2.30
C THR A 11 11.15 8.50 3.70
N MET A 12 10.00 9.17 3.84
CA MET A 12 9.39 9.38 5.14
C MET A 12 8.90 8.08 5.75
N ASN A 13 8.23 7.22 4.99
CA ASN A 13 7.78 5.92 5.47
C ASN A 13 8.96 5.04 5.90
N ARG A 14 10.04 5.03 5.12
CA ARG A 14 11.29 4.35 5.48
C ARG A 14 11.84 4.83 6.82
N LEU A 15 11.88 6.15 7.03
CA LEU A 15 12.43 6.74 8.25
C LEU A 15 11.51 6.48 9.46
N MET A 16 10.20 6.73 9.33
CA MET A 16 9.22 6.56 10.42
C MET A 16 9.12 5.13 10.92
N THR A 17 9.32 4.16 10.02
CA THR A 17 9.24 2.73 10.34
C THR A 17 10.59 2.10 10.64
N PHE A 18 11.68 2.88 10.66
CA PHE A 18 13.06 2.35 10.71
C PHE A 18 13.31 1.24 9.68
N GLY A 19 12.68 1.38 8.51
CA GLY A 19 12.73 0.46 7.39
C GLY A 19 11.96 -0.85 7.52
N GLN A 20 11.12 -1.00 8.54
CA GLN A 20 10.23 -2.17 8.64
C GLN A 20 9.23 -2.28 7.49
N ASP A 21 8.90 -1.18 6.81
CA ASP A 21 8.00 -1.19 5.65
C ASP A 21 8.50 -2.13 4.52
N ILE A 22 9.81 -2.27 4.28
CA ILE A 22 10.33 -3.25 3.29
C ILE A 22 9.98 -4.67 3.73
N ARG A 23 10.16 -4.97 5.03
CA ARG A 23 9.89 -6.30 5.56
C ARG A 23 8.41 -6.63 5.45
N TRP A 24 7.53 -5.66 5.72
CA TRP A 24 6.09 -5.84 5.57
C TRP A 24 5.68 -6.05 4.12
N ARG A 25 6.22 -5.27 3.17
CA ARG A 25 5.96 -5.47 1.73
C ARG A 25 6.41 -6.84 1.24
N ARG A 26 7.60 -7.27 1.64
CA ARG A 26 8.09 -8.62 1.37
C ARG A 26 7.16 -9.68 1.92
N PHE A 27 6.67 -9.49 3.14
CA PHE A 27 5.74 -10.41 3.77
C PHE A 27 4.40 -10.45 3.02
N VAL A 28 3.84 -9.30 2.62
CA VAL A 28 2.60 -9.22 1.83
C VAL A 28 2.71 -10.04 0.55
N ILE A 29 3.78 -9.86 -0.22
CA ILE A 29 3.98 -10.60 -1.47
C ILE A 29 4.15 -12.10 -1.24
N LYS A 30 4.86 -12.51 -0.18
CA LYS A 30 4.93 -13.92 0.20
C LYS A 30 3.57 -14.50 0.56
N GLN A 31 2.74 -13.75 1.29
CA GLN A 31 1.38 -14.19 1.65
C GLN A 31 0.44 -14.20 0.44
N ALA A 32 0.69 -13.37 -0.57
CA ALA A 32 -0.09 -13.37 -1.80
C ALA A 32 0.05 -14.68 -2.58
N ASN A 33 1.14 -15.43 -2.37
CA ASN A 33 1.37 -16.77 -2.94
C ASN A 33 1.08 -16.82 -4.45
N LEU A 34 1.63 -15.83 -5.17
CA LEU A 34 1.45 -15.65 -6.60
C LEU A 34 2.20 -16.77 -7.37
N PRO A 35 1.58 -17.37 -8.40
CA PRO A 35 2.29 -18.25 -9.31
C PRO A 35 3.23 -17.45 -10.23
N GLU A 36 4.22 -18.12 -10.81
CA GLU A 36 4.99 -17.56 -11.93
C GLU A 36 4.04 -17.14 -13.07
N ASN A 37 4.35 -16.03 -13.72
CA ASN A 37 3.50 -15.41 -14.75
C ASN A 37 2.08 -15.02 -14.27
N GLY A 38 1.85 -15.00 -12.94
CA GLY A 38 0.58 -14.62 -12.34
C GLY A 38 0.22 -13.14 -12.53
N ARG A 39 -1.01 -12.79 -12.14
CA ARG A 39 -1.54 -11.43 -12.16
C ARG A 39 -1.76 -10.91 -10.74
N LEU A 40 -1.13 -9.78 -10.45
CA LEU A 40 -1.26 -9.06 -9.18
C LEU A 40 -1.99 -7.74 -9.43
N LEU A 41 -3.02 -7.46 -8.63
CA LEU A 41 -3.56 -6.11 -8.47
C LEU A 41 -3.12 -5.54 -7.12
N ASP A 42 -2.45 -4.40 -7.12
CA ASP A 42 -2.15 -3.62 -5.92
C ASP A 42 -3.08 -2.41 -5.87
N ILE A 43 -4.00 -2.37 -4.90
CA ILE A 43 -5.01 -1.31 -4.76
C ILE A 43 -4.53 -0.27 -3.77
N ALA A 44 -4.82 1.00 -4.08
CA ALA A 44 -4.20 2.16 -3.44
C ALA A 44 -2.67 2.01 -3.46
N THR A 45 -2.16 1.66 -4.64
CA THR A 45 -0.76 1.32 -4.88
C THR A 45 0.19 2.48 -4.53
N GLY A 46 -0.33 3.71 -4.50
CA GLY A 46 0.43 4.92 -4.28
C GLY A 46 1.54 5.06 -5.31
N THR A 47 2.78 5.00 -4.82
CA THR A 47 3.98 5.09 -5.65
C THR A 47 4.40 3.74 -6.26
N GLY A 48 3.67 2.64 -6.01
CA GLY A 48 3.91 1.32 -6.62
C GLY A 48 4.75 0.36 -5.79
N ASP A 49 4.91 0.63 -4.49
CA ASP A 49 5.94 0.02 -3.65
C ASP A 49 5.72 -1.47 -3.36
N ILE A 50 4.45 -1.93 -3.26
CA ILE A 50 4.09 -3.35 -3.11
C ILE A 50 4.14 -4.05 -4.47
N ALA A 51 3.51 -3.47 -5.51
CA ALA A 51 3.55 -3.99 -6.87
C ALA A 51 5.00 -4.22 -7.38
N HIS A 52 5.90 -3.26 -7.14
CA HIS A 52 7.32 -3.37 -7.49
C HIS A 52 8.01 -4.52 -6.73
N GLU A 53 7.72 -4.69 -5.43
CA GLU A 53 8.26 -5.81 -4.67
C GLU A 53 7.75 -7.16 -5.18
N GLY A 54 6.51 -7.21 -5.68
CA GLY A 54 5.96 -8.36 -6.41
C GLY A 54 6.78 -8.71 -7.66
N LEU A 55 7.05 -7.71 -8.50
CA LEU A 55 7.85 -7.88 -9.73
C LEU A 55 9.26 -8.39 -9.47
N LYS A 56 9.85 -8.07 -8.31
CA LYS A 56 11.17 -8.56 -7.90
C LYS A 56 11.16 -10.01 -7.44
N GLN A 57 10.07 -10.46 -6.82
CA GLN A 57 10.01 -11.78 -6.21
C GLN A 57 9.42 -12.85 -7.13
N VAL A 58 8.58 -12.47 -8.09
CA VAL A 58 7.80 -13.41 -8.90
C VAL A 58 8.15 -13.27 -10.38
N PRO A 59 8.86 -14.25 -10.98
CA PRO A 59 9.19 -14.23 -12.40
C PRO A 59 7.96 -14.13 -13.30
N GLY A 60 8.05 -13.25 -14.30
CA GLY A 60 6.99 -13.06 -15.30
C GLY A 60 5.70 -12.39 -14.78
N LEU A 61 5.69 -11.92 -13.52
CA LEU A 61 4.50 -11.33 -12.91
C LEU A 61 3.95 -10.15 -13.72
N GLN A 62 2.63 -10.14 -13.90
CA GLN A 62 1.90 -9.01 -14.44
C GLN A 62 1.31 -8.20 -13.29
N ALA A 63 2.01 -7.14 -12.89
CA ALA A 63 1.57 -6.25 -11.82
C ALA A 63 0.76 -5.06 -12.37
N ILE A 64 -0.43 -4.85 -11.80
CA ILE A 64 -1.28 -3.69 -12.03
C ILE A 64 -1.38 -2.89 -10.73
N GLY A 65 -0.99 -1.62 -10.76
CA GLY A 65 -1.16 -0.68 -9.67
C GLY A 65 -2.39 0.20 -9.90
N GLY A 66 -3.38 0.10 -9.01
CA GLY A 66 -4.60 0.89 -9.02
C GLY A 66 -4.60 1.96 -7.92
N ASP A 67 -4.85 3.22 -8.26
CA ASP A 67 -5.01 4.29 -7.27
C ASP A 67 -6.02 5.35 -7.73
N PHE A 68 -6.70 6.00 -6.78
CA PHE A 68 -7.56 7.15 -7.06
C PHE A 68 -6.73 8.45 -7.22
N THR A 69 -5.52 8.48 -6.66
CA THR A 69 -4.62 9.65 -6.64
C THR A 69 -3.61 9.56 -7.79
N ILE A 70 -3.88 10.29 -8.87
CA ILE A 70 -3.03 10.32 -10.07
C ILE A 70 -1.59 10.75 -9.74
N GLU A 71 -1.42 11.73 -8.86
CA GLU A 71 -0.11 12.28 -8.50
C GLU A 71 0.81 11.24 -7.83
N MET A 72 0.23 10.31 -7.06
CA MET A 72 1.00 9.22 -6.45
C MET A 72 1.53 8.26 -7.50
N MET A 73 0.68 7.90 -8.47
CA MET A 73 1.09 7.05 -9.60
C MET A 73 2.12 7.74 -10.49
N LEU A 74 1.97 9.05 -10.74
CA LEU A 74 2.94 9.83 -11.51
C LEU A 74 4.29 9.89 -10.80
N ALA A 75 4.33 10.06 -9.47
CA ALA A 75 5.56 9.97 -8.69
C ALA A 75 6.19 8.56 -8.79
N GLY A 76 5.37 7.50 -8.71
CA GLY A 76 5.82 6.12 -8.90
C GLY A 76 6.42 5.85 -10.28
N LYS A 77 5.87 6.45 -11.33
CA LYS A 77 6.37 6.33 -12.71
C LYS A 77 7.73 6.98 -12.95
N GLN A 78 8.19 7.86 -12.06
CA GLN A 78 9.52 8.47 -12.17
C GLN A 78 10.65 7.47 -11.87
N TYR A 79 10.34 6.35 -11.21
CA TYR A 79 11.30 5.32 -10.88
C TYR A 79 11.44 4.31 -12.04
N PRO A 80 12.64 4.17 -12.66
CA PRO A 80 12.83 3.29 -13.83
C PRO A 80 12.50 1.81 -13.56
N ASP A 81 12.72 1.34 -12.34
CA ASP A 81 12.45 -0.02 -11.89
C ASP A 81 10.96 -0.31 -11.64
N ARG A 82 10.12 0.72 -11.70
CA ARG A 82 8.65 0.64 -11.66
C ARG A 82 8.00 0.73 -13.04
N ALA A 83 8.80 0.91 -14.10
CA ALA A 83 8.32 0.93 -15.49
C ALA A 83 7.48 -0.30 -15.91
N PRO A 84 7.74 -1.53 -15.41
CA PRO A 84 6.91 -2.69 -15.76
C PRO A 84 5.52 -2.70 -15.13
N ILE A 85 5.24 -1.84 -14.14
CA ILE A 85 3.92 -1.75 -13.50
C ILE A 85 2.94 -1.12 -14.50
N LYS A 86 1.77 -1.76 -14.68
CA LYS A 86 0.66 -1.15 -15.40
C LYS A 86 -0.17 -0.32 -14.43
N TRP A 87 -0.39 0.95 -14.75
CA TRP A 87 -1.05 1.90 -13.85
C TRP A 87 -2.47 2.18 -14.31
N VAL A 88 -3.43 2.12 -13.38
CA VAL A 88 -4.85 2.36 -13.65
C VAL A 88 -5.42 3.30 -12.59
N VAL A 89 -6.14 4.33 -13.03
CA VAL A 89 -6.96 5.12 -12.11
C VAL A 89 -8.17 4.27 -11.72
N SER A 90 -8.36 3.99 -10.43
CA SER A 90 -9.44 3.13 -9.97
C SER A 90 -9.97 3.53 -8.61
N ASP A 91 -11.30 3.49 -8.46
CA ASP A 91 -11.96 3.49 -7.16
C ASP A 91 -11.97 2.07 -6.59
N THR A 92 -11.60 1.92 -5.32
CA THR A 92 -11.61 0.62 -4.63
C THR A 92 -13.03 0.05 -4.50
N LEU A 93 -14.06 0.91 -4.50
CA LEU A 93 -15.47 0.50 -4.41
C LEU A 93 -16.08 0.13 -5.76
N ALA A 94 -15.37 0.35 -6.87
CA ALA A 94 -15.81 0.01 -8.21
C ALA A 94 -14.60 -0.25 -9.12
N LEU A 95 -14.01 -1.43 -8.99
CA LEU A 95 -12.78 -1.77 -9.70
C LEU A 95 -13.06 -2.01 -11.19
N PRO A 96 -12.31 -1.37 -12.12
CA PRO A 96 -12.54 -1.47 -13.57
C PRO A 96 -11.96 -2.76 -14.17
N PHE A 97 -12.15 -3.88 -13.48
CA PHE A 97 -11.64 -5.20 -13.89
C PHE A 97 -12.76 -6.24 -13.92
N PRO A 98 -12.67 -7.25 -14.80
CA PRO A 98 -13.58 -8.39 -14.80
C PRO A 98 -13.51 -9.19 -13.50
N ASP A 99 -14.55 -9.98 -13.27
CA ASP A 99 -14.59 -10.96 -12.20
C ASP A 99 -13.48 -12.01 -12.39
N ASN A 100 -12.96 -12.54 -11.28
CA ASN A 100 -12.01 -13.66 -11.25
C ASN A 100 -10.78 -13.46 -12.17
N TYR A 101 -10.23 -12.24 -12.20
CA TYR A 101 -9.18 -11.87 -13.14
C TYR A 101 -7.76 -12.00 -12.55
N PHE A 102 -7.59 -11.72 -11.25
CA PHE A 102 -6.30 -11.68 -10.58
C PHE A 102 -6.02 -12.93 -9.74
N ASP A 103 -4.76 -13.36 -9.71
CA ASP A 103 -4.29 -14.45 -8.85
C ASP A 103 -4.13 -13.98 -7.40
N ALA A 104 -3.75 -12.72 -7.20
CA ALA A 104 -3.84 -12.06 -5.91
C ALA A 104 -4.17 -10.57 -6.02
N VAL A 105 -4.79 -10.07 -4.96
CA VAL A 105 -5.06 -8.66 -4.74
C VAL A 105 -4.37 -8.23 -3.44
N THR A 106 -3.58 -7.16 -3.48
CA THR A 106 -2.94 -6.58 -2.31
C THR A 106 -3.45 -5.19 -2.05
N SER A 107 -3.49 -4.79 -0.78
CA SER A 107 -3.66 -3.39 -0.40
C SER A 107 -2.81 -3.05 0.81
N GLY A 108 -2.10 -1.94 0.72
CA GLY A 108 -1.30 -1.40 1.82
C GLY A 108 -1.94 -0.13 2.33
N PHE A 109 -2.26 -0.10 3.62
CA PHE A 109 -2.67 1.11 4.31
C PHE A 109 -3.94 1.77 3.71
N LEU A 110 -4.82 0.97 3.09
CA LEU A 110 -6.03 1.39 2.40
C LEU A 110 -7.26 1.45 3.31
N MET A 111 -7.46 0.42 4.13
CA MET A 111 -8.74 0.15 4.78
C MET A 111 -9.17 1.23 5.76
N ARG A 112 -8.23 1.96 6.37
CA ARG A 112 -8.56 3.11 7.23
C ARG A 112 -9.09 4.33 6.47
N ASN A 113 -8.97 4.35 5.14
CA ASN A 113 -9.34 5.49 4.29
C ASN A 113 -10.57 5.23 3.39
N VAL A 114 -11.08 3.99 3.35
CA VAL A 114 -12.29 3.69 2.56
C VAL A 114 -13.55 3.99 3.37
N ILE A 115 -14.58 4.49 2.70
CA ILE A 115 -15.86 4.84 3.32
C ILE A 115 -16.79 3.62 3.53
N ASP A 116 -16.58 2.55 2.76
CA ASP A 116 -17.33 1.29 2.85
C ASP A 116 -16.34 0.10 2.82
N VAL A 117 -15.85 -0.31 4.00
CA VAL A 117 -14.92 -1.45 4.13
C VAL A 117 -15.55 -2.76 3.58
N PRO A 118 -16.81 -3.13 3.94
CA PRO A 118 -17.46 -4.28 3.31
C PRO A 118 -17.56 -4.20 1.79
N GLY A 119 -17.87 -3.03 1.22
CA GLY A 119 -17.88 -2.79 -0.23
C GLY A 119 -16.51 -2.99 -0.86
N ALA A 120 -15.47 -2.41 -0.27
CA ALA A 120 -14.09 -2.59 -0.72
C ALA A 120 -13.67 -4.08 -0.71
N CYS A 121 -14.03 -4.82 0.34
CA CYS A 121 -13.77 -6.27 0.41
C CYS A 121 -14.53 -7.04 -0.67
N ARG A 122 -15.80 -6.69 -0.93
CA ARG A 122 -16.61 -7.34 -1.99
C ARG A 122 -16.00 -7.14 -3.36
N GLU A 123 -15.56 -5.93 -3.70
CA GLU A 123 -14.90 -5.67 -4.98
C GLU A 123 -13.57 -6.41 -5.12
N GLN A 124 -12.77 -6.44 -4.06
CA GLN A 124 -11.53 -7.23 -4.04
C GLN A 124 -11.81 -8.72 -4.25
N MET A 125 -12.83 -9.27 -3.60
CA MET A 125 -13.27 -10.65 -3.79
C MET A 125 -13.76 -10.91 -5.21
N ARG A 126 -14.56 -10.00 -5.78
CA ARG A 126 -15.10 -10.14 -7.14
C ARG A 126 -13.99 -10.30 -8.17
N VAL A 127 -12.96 -9.45 -8.12
CA VAL A 127 -11.87 -9.46 -9.12
C VAL A 127 -10.81 -10.54 -8.86
N THR A 128 -10.80 -11.17 -7.68
CA THR A 128 -9.87 -12.24 -7.33
C THR A 128 -10.39 -13.58 -7.84
N LYS A 129 -9.54 -14.39 -8.46
CA LYS A 129 -9.89 -15.76 -8.90
C LYS A 129 -10.33 -16.64 -7.72
N PRO A 130 -11.15 -17.67 -7.94
CA PRO A 130 -11.38 -18.70 -6.93
C PRO A 130 -10.05 -19.37 -6.56
N GLY A 131 -9.76 -19.45 -5.25
CA GLY A 131 -8.47 -19.94 -4.75
C GLY A 131 -7.32 -18.92 -4.79
N GLY A 132 -7.54 -17.74 -5.37
CA GLY A 132 -6.65 -16.59 -5.27
C GLY A 132 -6.64 -15.98 -3.87
N ARG A 133 -5.74 -15.03 -3.63
CA ARG A 133 -5.55 -14.43 -2.30
C ARG A 133 -5.78 -12.92 -2.28
N ILE A 134 -6.44 -12.46 -1.23
CA ILE A 134 -6.52 -11.05 -0.87
C ILE A 134 -5.61 -10.84 0.34
N VAL A 135 -4.66 -9.92 0.26
CA VAL A 135 -3.73 -9.62 1.34
C VAL A 135 -3.81 -8.15 1.70
N VAL A 136 -4.28 -7.87 2.91
CA VAL A 136 -4.44 -6.52 3.44
C VAL A 136 -3.36 -6.26 4.47
N LEU A 137 -2.51 -5.27 4.21
CA LEU A 137 -1.56 -4.73 5.18
C LEU A 137 -2.16 -3.44 5.76
N GLU A 138 -2.47 -3.44 7.04
CA GLU A 138 -3.04 -2.27 7.72
C GLU A 138 -2.46 -2.12 9.12
N SER A 139 -2.49 -0.89 9.65
CA SER A 139 -2.20 -0.63 11.05
C SER A 139 -3.32 -1.16 11.96
N SER A 140 -2.94 -1.58 13.16
CA SER A 140 -3.88 -1.93 14.21
C SER A 140 -3.45 -1.25 15.51
N PRO A 141 -4.40 -0.95 16.41
CA PRO A 141 -4.04 -0.42 17.72
C PRO A 141 -3.02 -1.33 18.41
N PRO A 142 -2.01 -0.77 19.09
CA PRO A 142 -1.03 -1.59 19.81
C PRO A 142 -1.72 -2.44 20.85
N LYS A 143 -1.33 -3.72 20.91
CA LYS A 143 -1.80 -4.67 21.93
C LYS A 143 -1.53 -4.13 23.34
N ASP A 144 -2.39 -4.52 24.28
CA ASP A 144 -2.22 -4.21 25.71
C ASP A 144 -1.05 -4.97 26.31
N ASN A 145 0.16 -4.41 26.19
CA ASN A 145 1.40 -4.96 26.73
C ASN A 145 2.36 -3.85 27.16
N LEU A 146 3.52 -4.23 27.71
CA LEU A 146 4.55 -3.30 28.19
C LEU A 146 5.12 -2.37 27.09
N LEU A 147 4.96 -2.72 25.82
CA LEU A 147 5.41 -1.90 24.68
C LEU A 147 4.39 -0.83 24.30
N LYS A 148 3.12 -0.95 24.70
CA LYS A 148 2.05 0.01 24.39
C LYS A 148 2.41 1.47 24.68
N PRO A 149 2.97 1.86 25.85
CA PRO A 149 3.34 3.26 26.10
C PRO A 149 4.44 3.75 25.16
N PHE A 150 5.43 2.90 24.85
CA PHE A 150 6.51 3.25 23.93
C PHE A 150 6.02 3.40 22.48
N ILE A 151 5.14 2.49 22.03
CA ILE A 151 4.53 2.59 20.70
C ILE A 151 3.69 3.86 20.61
N ARG A 152 2.87 4.16 21.62
CA ARG A 152 2.09 5.41 21.67
C ARG A 152 2.96 6.66 21.68
N PHE A 153 4.07 6.66 22.41
CA PHE A 153 5.02 7.77 22.39
C PHE A 153 5.64 7.97 21.00
N HIS A 154 6.06 6.88 20.34
CA HIS A 154 6.58 6.95 18.98
C HIS A 154 5.54 7.51 17.99
N LEU A 155 4.32 6.98 18.02
CA LEU A 155 3.22 7.39 17.13
C LEU A 155 2.80 8.84 17.38
N ASN A 156 2.64 9.26 18.64
CA ASN A 156 2.07 10.57 18.98
C ASN A 156 3.11 11.70 19.09
N THR A 157 4.39 11.39 19.25
CA THR A 157 5.42 12.40 19.51
C THR A 157 6.55 12.35 18.49
N VAL A 158 7.13 11.17 18.26
CA VAL A 158 8.29 11.04 17.35
C VAL A 158 7.88 11.25 15.90
N ILE A 159 6.83 10.55 15.42
CA ILE A 159 6.36 10.65 14.03
C ILE A 159 5.93 12.08 13.66
N PRO A 160 5.05 12.78 14.43
CA PRO A 160 4.64 14.14 14.09
C PRO A 160 5.81 15.13 14.08
N THR A 161 6.78 14.96 15.00
CA THR A 161 7.96 15.82 15.08
C THR A 161 8.87 15.63 13.88
N LEU A 162 9.12 14.38 13.47
CA LEU A 162 9.88 14.07 12.26
C LEU A 162 9.18 14.56 10.99
N GLY A 163 7.85 14.39 10.91
CA GLY A 163 7.03 14.92 9.82
C GLY A 163 7.20 16.43 9.68
N LYS A 164 7.14 17.17 10.80
CA LYS A 164 7.37 18.63 10.82
C LYS A 164 8.78 19.02 10.35
N LEU A 165 9.80 18.29 10.80
CA LEU A 165 11.21 18.59 10.47
C LEU A 165 11.56 18.29 9.01
N VAL A 166 11.04 17.21 8.44
CA VAL A 166 11.44 16.72 7.10
C VAL A 166 10.54 17.24 5.98
N SER A 167 9.25 17.41 6.24
CA SER A 167 8.27 17.80 5.22
C SER A 167 7.79 19.25 5.34
N GLY A 168 8.02 19.91 6.48
CA GLY A 168 7.49 21.25 6.76
C GLY A 168 5.97 21.29 6.97
N ASP A 169 5.27 20.16 6.84
CA ASP A 169 3.82 20.05 6.94
C ASP A 169 3.43 19.01 8.00
N SER A 170 3.09 19.47 9.20
CA SER A 170 2.65 18.60 10.29
C SER A 170 1.26 17.99 10.05
N ALA A 171 0.40 18.63 9.24
CA ALA A 171 -0.99 18.22 9.06
C ALA A 171 -1.10 16.92 8.25
N ALA A 172 -0.18 16.71 7.30
CA ALA A 172 -0.13 15.50 6.50
C ALA A 172 0.27 14.23 7.28
N TYR A 173 0.67 14.32 8.55
CA TYR A 173 1.06 13.14 9.36
C TYR A 173 0.28 13.01 10.68
N GLN A 174 -0.56 13.99 11.01
CA GLN A 174 -1.45 13.91 12.19
C GLN A 174 -2.58 12.88 12.03
N TYR A 175 -2.82 12.39 10.81
CA TYR A 175 -3.82 11.34 10.53
C TYR A 175 -3.30 9.91 10.77
N LEU A 176 -2.05 9.74 11.24
CA LEU A 176 -1.44 8.46 11.61
C LEU A 176 -1.64 8.22 13.13
N PRO A 177 -2.78 7.70 13.61
CA PRO A 177 -2.96 7.32 15.01
C PRO A 177 -2.14 6.09 15.40
#